data_AF-A0A7C3DIU3-F1
#
_entry.id   AF-A0A7C3DIU3-F1
#
_cell.length_a   1.000
_cell.length_b   1.000
_cell.length_c   1.000
_cell.angle_alpha   90.00
_cell.angle_beta   90.00
_cell.angle_gamma   90.00
#
_symmetry.space_group_name_H-M   'P 1'
#
loop_
_entity.id
_entity.type
_entity.pdbx_description
1 polymer ?
#
loop_
_entity_poly.entity_id
_entity_poly.type
_entity_poly.pdbx_seq_one_letter_code
_entity_poly.pdbx_strand_id
1 'polypeptide(L)'
;MAALRTGQFTLCGSVGRFNGRAGPKTGIRHHRPKKPLHRPGCLRTKRIKNHRFPTNLLYPLRNLARLLAAVARARFFHAPHRPRPGSAAFLPHPCLYRTALRETGSRLRRIQSVNHHWLANFTSRLETENGAAVTLVPGRITIMPHSAAADDIRQFLQDLARQDWVRRTERRWWPLFLFHYTDIRNAAHVLQDGALYSRIQAEQMGRMVVSSGSPDILAGTSLNIQDCVRLYFRPKTPTQYHAEGVHSARSLRQSRYPNAHCPVPVFFLFNAVEILSRPDCRFSDRGLGGRDYQIGHTLAELQQLPWRKIYHNAWIDWGRPEIARDIVARRNAEVIVPQQLDLSELRYIYCRSDAEKDTLLHLLSPELRHRYQSRIVASNRSELFFRKRTFMESATLLADRIYLRFSPDTTCPGPFRLRLEVATTRTWARENPDFILGPSYEFNLRLRQPIPRYRVRVLLDDHLVYANAFTEIEIPF
;
A
#
# COMPACT_ATOMS: atom_id res chain seq x y z
N MET A 1 -9.25 60.57 -7.99
CA MET A 1 -10.52 61.24 -7.58
C MET A 1 -11.68 60.36 -8.02
N ALA A 2 -12.67 60.21 -7.13
CA ALA A 2 -13.95 59.48 -7.27
C ALA A 2 -13.85 57.95 -7.44
N ALA A 3 -14.72 57.06 -6.92
CA ALA A 3 -15.59 56.93 -5.73
C ALA A 3 -16.60 55.82 -6.08
N LEU A 4 -17.17 55.16 -5.04
CA LEU A 4 -18.38 54.31 -5.05
C LEU A 4 -18.17 52.82 -5.49
N ARG A 5 -18.81 51.80 -4.91
CA ARG A 5 -19.78 51.70 -3.81
C ARG A 5 -19.86 50.23 -3.34
N THR A 6 -20.17 50.07 -2.07
CA THR A 6 -20.53 48.87 -1.31
C THR A 6 -21.87 48.25 -1.74
N GLY A 7 -21.98 46.91 -1.72
CA GLY A 7 -23.24 46.17 -1.87
C GLY A 7 -23.62 45.44 -0.59
N GLN A 8 -24.76 45.80 -0.02
CA GLN A 8 -25.40 45.19 1.16
C GLN A 8 -26.51 44.21 0.76
N PHE A 9 -26.74 43.27 1.68
CA PHE A 9 -27.82 42.28 1.75
C PHE A 9 -29.24 42.87 1.69
N THR A 10 -30.19 42.08 1.18
CA THR A 10 -31.62 42.25 1.52
C THR A 10 -32.35 40.90 1.53
N LEU A 11 -32.97 40.58 2.67
CA LEU A 11 -33.99 39.55 2.85
C LEU A 11 -35.31 39.98 2.19
N CYS A 12 -36.08 39.02 1.67
CA CYS A 12 -37.51 39.20 1.44
C CYS A 12 -38.25 37.97 1.96
N GLY A 13 -39.11 38.20 2.96
CA GLY A 13 -40.15 37.27 3.37
C GLY A 13 -41.48 37.66 2.73
N SER A 14 -42.40 36.70 2.65
CA SER A 14 -43.82 36.99 2.43
C SER A 14 -44.69 35.91 3.07
N VAL A 15 -45.72 36.41 3.73
CA VAL A 15 -46.69 35.77 4.64
C VAL A 15 -47.95 35.39 3.85
N GLY A 16 -48.65 34.34 4.27
CA GLY A 16 -50.03 34.04 3.86
C GLY A 16 -50.75 33.09 4.82
N ARG A 17 -51.64 33.65 5.66
CA ARG A 17 -52.57 32.96 6.59
C ARG A 17 -53.73 32.30 5.84
N PHE A 18 -54.42 31.31 6.44
CA PHE A 18 -55.87 31.37 6.75
C PHE A 18 -56.38 30.14 7.56
N ASN A 19 -57.16 30.46 8.62
CA ASN A 19 -58.18 29.77 9.47
C ASN A 19 -58.62 28.29 9.21
N GLY A 20 -59.15 27.49 10.14
CA GLY A 20 -59.58 27.63 11.55
C GLY A 20 -60.65 26.57 11.93
N ARG A 21 -60.81 26.26 13.25
CA ARG A 21 -61.95 25.57 13.96
C ARG A 21 -62.20 24.07 13.64
N ALA A 22 -62.71 23.16 14.50
CA ALA A 22 -63.25 23.11 15.87
C ALA A 22 -63.17 21.63 16.40
N GLY A 23 -63.26 21.40 17.73
CA GLY A 23 -63.12 20.09 18.42
C GLY A 23 -64.33 19.12 18.39
N PRO A 24 -64.72 18.47 19.52
CA PRO A 24 -64.10 17.25 20.10
C PRO A 24 -65.12 16.10 20.40
N LYS A 25 -64.70 15.08 21.17
CA LYS A 25 -65.42 13.93 21.81
C LYS A 25 -65.14 12.58 21.09
N THR A 26 -64.97 11.40 21.71
CA THR A 26 -65.16 10.83 23.06
C THR A 26 -64.53 9.42 23.02
N GLY A 27 -63.99 8.89 24.12
CA GLY A 27 -64.57 7.65 24.65
C GLY A 27 -63.56 6.79 25.43
N ILE A 28 -63.95 6.50 26.66
CA ILE A 28 -63.25 5.76 27.72
C ILE A 28 -63.55 4.25 27.59
N ARG A 29 -62.59 3.37 27.93
CA ARG A 29 -62.77 2.31 28.97
C ARG A 29 -61.53 1.44 29.24
N HIS A 30 -61.34 1.24 30.54
CA HIS A 30 -60.42 0.35 31.28
C HIS A 30 -60.62 -1.15 30.94
N HIS A 31 -59.86 -2.16 31.37
CA HIS A 31 -59.15 -2.46 32.63
C HIS A 31 -58.25 -3.70 32.40
N ARG A 32 -56.95 -3.64 32.76
CA ARG A 32 -56.27 -4.35 33.87
C ARG A 32 -55.87 -5.85 33.66
N PRO A 33 -54.85 -6.32 34.42
CA PRO A 33 -53.86 -7.31 33.99
C PRO A 33 -53.93 -8.63 34.79
N LYS A 34 -53.04 -9.59 34.52
CA LYS A 34 -52.53 -10.57 35.52
C LYS A 34 -51.24 -11.26 35.03
N LYS A 35 -50.25 -11.33 35.94
CA LYS A 35 -48.96 -12.06 35.87
C LYS A 35 -49.17 -13.56 36.22
N PRO A 36 -48.13 -14.33 36.63
CA PRO A 36 -47.18 -15.14 35.86
C PRO A 36 -47.29 -16.64 36.23
N LEU A 37 -46.50 -17.57 35.65
CA LEU A 37 -45.93 -18.72 36.40
C LEU A 37 -44.88 -19.54 35.61
N HIS A 38 -44.04 -20.19 36.41
CA HIS A 38 -42.82 -21.00 36.24
C HIS A 38 -42.69 -22.11 35.16
N ARG A 39 -41.45 -22.22 34.61
CA ARG A 39 -40.47 -23.36 34.45
C ARG A 39 -40.98 -24.82 34.18
N PRO A 40 -40.10 -25.80 33.82
CA PRO A 40 -38.98 -25.87 32.84
C PRO A 40 -38.97 -27.19 32.00
N GLY A 41 -38.11 -27.27 30.97
CA GLY A 41 -37.29 -28.47 30.72
C GLY A 41 -37.73 -29.57 29.71
N CYS A 42 -36.77 -29.88 28.82
CA CYS A 42 -36.46 -31.16 28.17
C CYS A 42 -37.04 -31.58 26.79
N LEU A 43 -36.09 -31.57 25.83
CA LEU A 43 -35.76 -32.59 24.83
C LEU A 43 -36.86 -33.09 23.86
N ARG A 44 -36.71 -32.73 22.58
CA ARG A 44 -36.76 -33.72 21.50
C ARG A 44 -36.03 -33.24 20.23
N THR A 45 -35.01 -34.02 19.89
CA THR A 45 -34.28 -34.05 18.62
C THR A 45 -35.22 -34.17 17.41
N LYS A 46 -35.05 -33.31 16.41
CA LYS A 46 -35.53 -33.56 15.04
C LYS A 46 -34.35 -33.58 14.07
N ARG A 47 -34.13 -34.79 13.54
CA ARG A 47 -33.44 -35.08 12.27
C ARG A 47 -33.97 -34.16 11.17
N ILE A 48 -33.09 -33.50 10.44
CA ILE A 48 -33.34 -33.06 9.06
C ILE A 48 -32.28 -33.72 8.17
N LYS A 49 -32.80 -34.33 7.10
CA LYS A 49 -32.09 -35.12 6.09
C LYS A 49 -31.35 -34.20 5.11
N ASN A 50 -30.12 -34.59 4.80
CA ASN A 50 -29.47 -34.64 3.48
C ASN A 50 -29.83 -33.56 2.44
N HIS A 51 -28.90 -32.63 2.23
CA HIS A 51 -28.57 -32.18 0.88
C HIS A 51 -27.08 -32.40 0.60
N ARG A 52 -26.83 -33.03 -0.56
CA ARG A 52 -25.55 -33.45 -1.11
C ARG A 52 -24.66 -32.23 -1.41
N PHE A 53 -23.43 -32.26 -0.92
CA PHE A 53 -22.33 -31.41 -1.43
C PHE A 53 -21.46 -32.23 -2.39
N PRO A 54 -20.99 -31.66 -3.52
CA PRO A 54 -20.05 -32.35 -4.38
C PRO A 54 -18.64 -32.32 -3.77
N THR A 55 -18.10 -33.50 -3.48
CA THR A 55 -16.69 -33.74 -3.20
C THR A 55 -15.89 -33.69 -4.50
N ASN A 56 -15.07 -32.65 -4.68
CA ASN A 56 -13.94 -32.64 -5.60
C ASN A 56 -12.87 -31.68 -5.08
N LEU A 57 -11.99 -32.19 -4.21
CA LEU A 57 -10.75 -31.51 -3.79
C LEU A 57 -9.82 -32.50 -3.07
N LEU A 58 -9.39 -33.54 -3.77
CA LEU A 58 -8.33 -34.44 -3.35
C LEU A 58 -7.55 -34.95 -4.58
N TYR A 59 -6.89 -34.03 -5.29
CA TYR A 59 -6.05 -34.38 -6.45
C TYR A 59 -4.80 -33.49 -6.68
N PRO A 60 -4.03 -33.13 -5.62
CA PRO A 60 -2.59 -32.89 -5.86
C PRO A 60 -1.61 -33.59 -4.90
N LEU A 61 -2.04 -34.32 -3.87
CA LEU A 61 -1.11 -34.85 -2.86
C LEU A 61 -0.48 -36.23 -3.19
N ARG A 62 -0.97 -36.94 -4.21
CA ARG A 62 -0.40 -38.25 -4.62
C ARG A 62 0.76 -38.15 -5.62
N ASN A 63 0.90 -37.03 -6.34
CA ASN A 63 1.98 -36.86 -7.32
C ASN A 63 3.30 -36.35 -6.71
N LEU A 64 3.24 -35.68 -5.56
CA LEU A 64 4.44 -35.19 -4.86
C LEU A 64 5.25 -36.32 -4.23
N ALA A 65 4.58 -37.35 -3.68
CA ALA A 65 5.25 -38.51 -3.09
C ALA A 65 5.94 -39.41 -4.13
N ARG A 66 5.39 -39.51 -5.34
CA ARG A 66 6.00 -40.26 -6.45
C ARG A 66 7.21 -39.52 -7.06
N LEU A 67 7.17 -38.19 -7.11
CA LEU A 67 8.28 -37.38 -7.59
C LEU A 67 9.48 -37.41 -6.63
N LEU A 68 9.22 -37.39 -5.31
CA LEU A 68 10.27 -37.48 -4.28
C LEU A 68 10.93 -38.86 -4.21
N ALA A 69 10.18 -39.94 -4.49
CA ALA A 69 10.74 -41.29 -4.57
C ALA A 69 11.62 -41.52 -5.82
N ALA A 70 11.33 -40.83 -6.93
CA ALA A 70 12.12 -40.91 -8.16
C ALA A 70 13.47 -40.17 -8.05
N VAL A 71 13.51 -39.06 -7.31
CA VAL A 71 14.75 -38.27 -7.08
C VAL A 71 15.71 -38.97 -6.12
N ALA A 72 15.20 -39.76 -5.17
CA ALA A 72 16.03 -40.49 -4.20
C ALA A 72 16.74 -41.72 -4.81
N ARG A 73 16.26 -42.30 -5.92
CA ARG A 73 16.88 -43.47 -6.57
C ARG A 73 17.96 -43.15 -7.59
N ALA A 74 18.18 -41.89 -7.96
CA ALA A 74 19.14 -41.50 -8.99
C ALA A 74 20.54 -41.13 -8.45
N ARG A 75 20.84 -41.39 -7.18
CA ARG A 75 22.10 -40.98 -6.52
C ARG A 75 22.89 -42.15 -5.91
N PHE A 76 23.05 -43.28 -6.60
CA PHE A 76 24.13 -44.23 -6.28
C PHE A 76 24.56 -44.98 -7.54
N PHE A 77 25.87 -45.20 -7.67
CA PHE A 77 26.65 -45.92 -8.69
C PHE A 77 27.23 -45.14 -9.88
N HIS A 78 28.53 -44.85 -9.77
CA HIS A 78 29.49 -44.87 -10.88
C HIS A 78 30.76 -45.60 -10.41
N ALA A 79 31.05 -46.74 -11.02
CA ALA A 79 32.38 -47.33 -11.16
C ALA A 79 32.47 -47.98 -12.57
N PRO A 80 33.66 -48.04 -13.21
CA PRO A 80 33.76 -48.13 -14.66
C PRO A 80 34.09 -49.53 -15.18
N HIS A 81 33.54 -49.93 -16.34
CA HIS A 81 34.10 -51.01 -17.15
C HIS A 81 34.00 -50.72 -18.66
N ARG A 82 35.05 -51.18 -19.37
CA ARG A 82 35.38 -51.01 -20.80
C ARG A 82 34.41 -51.74 -21.77
N PRO A 83 34.40 -51.38 -23.08
CA PRO A 83 33.39 -51.82 -24.04
C PRO A 83 33.78 -53.06 -24.85
N ARG A 84 32.76 -53.75 -25.39
CA ARG A 84 32.85 -54.61 -26.59
C ARG A 84 31.65 -54.38 -27.52
N PRO A 85 31.78 -54.68 -28.82
CA PRO A 85 31.11 -53.96 -29.91
C PRO A 85 29.91 -54.70 -30.50
N GLY A 86 29.05 -53.96 -31.20
CA GLY A 86 28.17 -54.51 -32.24
C GLY A 86 26.70 -54.13 -32.07
N SER A 87 26.29 -53.06 -32.73
CA SER A 87 25.12 -52.99 -33.64
C SER A 87 24.67 -51.54 -33.80
N ALA A 88 24.54 -51.15 -35.06
CA ALA A 88 24.22 -49.82 -35.52
C ALA A 88 22.72 -49.54 -35.42
N ALA A 89 22.34 -48.41 -34.84
CA ALA A 89 21.12 -47.70 -35.17
C ALA A 89 21.30 -46.20 -34.89
N PHE A 90 20.99 -45.40 -35.91
CA PHE A 90 21.08 -43.94 -35.94
C PHE A 90 20.33 -43.27 -34.79
N LEU A 91 21.00 -42.36 -34.07
CA LEU A 91 20.40 -41.34 -33.21
C LEU A 91 21.08 -39.98 -33.47
N PRO A 92 20.33 -38.86 -33.47
CA PRO A 92 20.87 -37.53 -33.72
C PRO A 92 21.64 -36.96 -32.51
N HIS A 93 22.59 -36.10 -32.86
CA HIS A 93 23.61 -35.42 -32.05
C HIS A 93 23.14 -34.83 -30.69
N PRO A 94 23.83 -35.09 -29.56
CA PRO A 94 23.59 -34.43 -28.28
C PRO A 94 24.55 -33.25 -28.10
N CYS A 95 24.16 -32.07 -28.58
CA CYS A 95 24.89 -30.82 -28.31
C CYS A 95 23.95 -29.65 -27.98
N LEU A 96 22.89 -29.85 -27.20
CA LEU A 96 22.05 -28.74 -26.70
C LEU A 96 21.48 -28.94 -25.28
N TYR A 97 22.12 -29.77 -24.44
CA TYR A 97 21.61 -30.03 -23.07
C TYR A 97 22.62 -29.84 -21.92
N ARG A 98 23.88 -29.44 -22.22
CA ARG A 98 24.89 -29.18 -21.18
C ARG A 98 25.04 -27.70 -20.78
N THR A 99 24.43 -26.77 -21.51
CA THR A 99 24.48 -25.34 -21.21
C THR A 99 23.33 -24.88 -20.29
N ALA A 100 22.13 -25.42 -20.46
CA ALA A 100 20.94 -25.02 -19.69
C ALA A 100 20.93 -25.48 -18.21
N LEU A 101 21.66 -26.56 -17.88
CA LEU A 101 21.75 -27.09 -16.49
C LEU A 101 22.92 -26.49 -15.68
N ARG A 102 23.87 -25.81 -16.32
CA ARG A 102 24.89 -25.02 -15.60
C ARG A 102 24.35 -23.66 -15.16
N GLU A 103 23.47 -23.02 -15.93
CA GLU A 103 22.92 -21.69 -15.60
C GLU A 103 21.85 -21.70 -14.49
N THR A 104 21.08 -22.78 -14.35
CA THR A 104 20.09 -22.95 -13.28
C THR A 104 20.73 -23.29 -11.93
N GLY A 105 21.83 -24.06 -11.93
CA GLY A 105 22.59 -24.39 -10.71
C GLY A 105 23.39 -23.22 -10.13
N SER A 106 23.83 -22.26 -10.95
CA SER A 106 24.49 -21.02 -10.50
C SER A 106 23.50 -19.96 -9.99
N ARG A 107 22.24 -19.97 -10.46
CA ARG A 107 21.18 -19.09 -9.94
C ARG A 107 20.72 -19.48 -8.53
N LEU A 108 20.61 -20.78 -8.22
CA LEU A 108 20.19 -21.25 -6.89
C LEU A 108 21.26 -20.99 -5.79
N ARG A 109 22.55 -21.05 -6.14
CA ARG A 109 23.63 -20.68 -5.20
C ARG A 109 23.82 -19.17 -5.02
N ARG A 110 23.46 -18.34 -6.01
CA ARG A 110 23.36 -16.87 -5.86
C ARG A 110 22.18 -16.43 -4.99
N ILE A 111 21.09 -17.17 -4.97
CA ILE A 111 19.90 -16.81 -4.17
C ILE A 111 20.14 -17.02 -2.66
N GLN A 112 20.97 -17.99 -2.26
CA GLN A 112 21.30 -18.22 -0.85
C GLN A 112 22.43 -17.31 -0.31
N SER A 113 23.44 -16.93 -1.12
CA SER A 113 24.52 -16.05 -0.64
C SER A 113 24.15 -14.56 -0.62
N VAL A 114 23.20 -14.13 -1.45
CA VAL A 114 22.73 -12.72 -1.51
C VAL A 114 21.83 -12.36 -0.31
N ASN A 115 21.22 -13.34 0.37
CA ASN A 115 20.43 -13.13 1.58
C ASN A 115 21.26 -12.64 2.77
N HIS A 116 22.54 -13.00 2.88
CA HIS A 116 23.41 -12.52 3.95
C HIS A 116 24.18 -11.25 3.55
N HIS A 117 24.57 -11.11 2.28
CA HIS A 117 25.40 -10.00 1.83
C HIS A 117 24.65 -8.66 1.75
N TRP A 118 23.36 -8.66 1.38
CA TRP A 118 22.55 -7.42 1.38
C TRP A 118 22.16 -6.97 2.79
N LEU A 119 21.92 -7.92 3.69
CA LEU A 119 21.62 -7.67 5.10
C LEU A 119 22.83 -7.12 5.85
N ALA A 120 24.02 -7.68 5.60
CA ALA A 120 25.28 -7.16 6.11
C ALA A 120 25.58 -5.76 5.58
N ASN A 121 25.30 -5.47 4.29
CA ASN A 121 25.51 -4.13 3.73
C ASN A 121 24.48 -3.08 4.21
N PHE A 122 23.28 -3.48 4.62
CA PHE A 122 22.27 -2.59 5.19
C PHE A 122 22.57 -2.22 6.66
N THR A 123 23.01 -3.19 7.47
CA THR A 123 23.49 -2.91 8.85
C THR A 123 24.87 -2.24 8.85
N SER A 124 25.77 -2.65 7.96
CA SER A 124 27.10 -2.03 7.81
C SER A 124 27.01 -0.58 7.35
N ARG A 125 26.09 -0.20 6.45
CA ARG A 125 25.90 1.21 6.06
C ARG A 125 25.32 2.08 7.18
N LEU A 126 24.54 1.51 8.10
CA LEU A 126 24.11 2.23 9.31
C LEU A 126 25.24 2.36 10.35
N GLU A 127 26.26 1.48 10.32
CA GLU A 127 27.41 1.50 11.22
C GLU A 127 28.62 2.29 10.65
N THR A 128 28.75 2.43 9.32
CA THR A 128 29.90 3.09 8.67
C THR A 128 29.70 4.57 8.33
N GLU A 129 28.50 5.12 8.45
CA GLU A 129 28.31 6.59 8.36
C GLU A 129 28.87 7.35 9.59
N ASN A 130 29.44 6.65 10.57
CA ASN A 130 30.00 7.22 11.80
C ASN A 130 31.54 7.23 11.89
N GLY A 131 32.27 7.14 10.78
CA GLY A 131 33.73 7.26 10.86
C GLY A 131 34.46 7.42 9.53
N ALA A 132 34.74 8.66 9.12
CA ALA A 132 36.11 9.19 8.90
C ALA A 132 36.13 10.45 8.00
N ALA A 133 36.87 11.45 8.52
CA ALA A 133 37.63 12.50 7.84
C ALA A 133 36.96 13.28 6.69
N VAL A 134 36.30 14.38 7.07
CA VAL A 134 35.99 15.49 6.16
C VAL A 134 37.19 16.43 6.09
N THR A 135 37.78 16.58 4.90
CA THR A 135 38.70 17.67 4.60
C THR A 135 37.91 18.98 4.55
N LEU A 136 38.36 19.92 5.37
CA LEU A 136 37.68 21.16 5.75
C LEU A 136 37.40 22.10 4.56
N VAL A 137 36.16 22.57 4.46
CA VAL A 137 35.81 23.88 3.89
C VAL A 137 35.09 24.66 5.01
N PRO A 138 35.56 25.85 5.41
CA PRO A 138 35.03 26.54 6.57
C PRO A 138 33.70 27.23 6.23
N GLY A 139 32.59 26.53 6.50
CA GLY A 139 31.25 27.10 6.61
C GLY A 139 30.55 26.42 7.77
N ARG A 140 30.16 27.19 8.79
CA ARG A 140 29.49 26.71 10.02
C ARG A 140 28.35 25.74 9.72
N ILE A 141 28.59 24.43 9.88
CA ILE A 141 27.53 23.47 10.15
C ILE A 141 27.38 23.46 11.66
N THR A 142 26.34 24.11 12.17
CA THR A 142 25.92 23.95 13.55
C THR A 142 25.36 22.55 13.70
N ILE A 143 26.17 21.60 14.17
CA ILE A 143 25.68 20.30 14.65
C ILE A 143 24.90 20.61 15.93
N MET A 144 23.58 20.64 15.82
CA MET A 144 22.71 20.75 17.00
C MET A 144 22.97 19.54 17.90
N PRO A 145 23.25 19.71 19.20
CA PRO A 145 23.42 18.58 20.10
C PRO A 145 22.10 17.79 20.16
N HIS A 146 22.16 16.48 19.92
CA HIS A 146 21.01 15.60 20.16
C HIS A 146 20.62 15.72 21.63
N SER A 147 19.34 16.01 21.90
CA SER A 147 18.84 16.04 23.28
C SER A 147 18.83 14.63 23.87
N ALA A 148 19.10 14.49 25.17
CA ALA A 148 19.06 13.19 25.86
C ALA A 148 17.75 12.41 25.61
N ALA A 149 16.62 13.13 25.46
CA ALA A 149 15.33 12.54 25.13
C ALA A 149 15.31 11.83 23.76
N ALA A 150 16.01 12.37 22.75
CA ALA A 150 16.09 11.75 21.43
C ALA A 150 16.94 10.46 21.46
N ASP A 151 17.99 10.44 22.28
CA ASP A 151 18.84 9.27 22.49
C ASP A 151 18.05 8.15 23.20
N ASP A 152 17.26 8.49 24.21
CA ASP A 152 16.40 7.53 24.92
C ASP A 152 15.31 6.93 24.01
N ILE A 153 14.67 7.77 23.17
CA ILE A 153 13.72 7.31 22.15
C ILE A 153 14.42 6.37 21.17
N ARG A 154 15.62 6.74 20.69
CA ARG A 154 16.41 5.91 19.78
C ARG A 154 16.71 4.55 20.37
N GLN A 155 17.19 4.53 21.62
CA GLN A 155 17.51 3.29 22.33
C GLN A 155 16.26 2.41 22.46
N PHE A 156 15.13 2.99 22.90
CA PHE A 156 13.87 2.27 23.00
C PHE A 156 13.42 1.64 21.68
N LEU A 157 13.44 2.40 20.57
CA LEU A 157 13.01 1.90 19.26
C LEU A 157 13.95 0.81 18.72
N GLN A 158 15.26 0.93 18.96
CA GLN A 158 16.23 -0.12 18.63
C GLN A 158 15.97 -1.40 19.43
N ASP A 159 15.67 -1.27 20.72
CA ASP A 159 15.37 -2.43 21.56
C ASP A 159 14.04 -3.08 21.16
N LEU A 160 13.02 -2.28 20.81
CA LEU A 160 11.78 -2.75 20.23
C LEU A 160 12.01 -3.54 18.93
N ALA A 161 12.89 -3.06 18.05
CA ALA A 161 13.28 -3.75 16.82
C ALA A 161 14.02 -5.08 17.07
N ARG A 162 14.77 -5.17 18.18
CA ARG A 162 15.53 -6.37 18.57
C ARG A 162 14.70 -7.44 19.27
N GLN A 163 13.49 -7.13 19.73
CA GLN A 163 12.61 -8.13 20.37
C GLN A 163 12.35 -9.31 19.44
N ASP A 164 12.39 -10.54 19.96
CA ASP A 164 12.35 -11.76 19.14
C ASP A 164 11.12 -11.86 18.22
N TRP A 165 9.96 -11.38 18.69
CA TRP A 165 8.71 -11.39 17.93
C TRP A 165 8.65 -10.33 16.83
N VAL A 166 9.64 -9.42 16.75
CA VAL A 166 9.82 -8.39 15.70
C VAL A 166 11.02 -8.73 14.82
N ARG A 167 12.20 -8.94 15.43
CA ARG A 167 13.51 -9.09 14.77
C ARG A 167 13.56 -10.20 13.70
N ARG A 168 12.87 -11.32 13.96
CA ARG A 168 12.88 -12.50 13.08
C ARG A 168 11.83 -12.43 11.98
N THR A 169 11.23 -11.28 11.76
CA THR A 169 10.19 -11.06 10.75
C THR A 169 10.54 -9.88 9.85
N GLU A 170 9.77 -9.72 8.77
CA GLU A 170 9.82 -8.58 7.86
C GLU A 170 9.61 -7.23 8.56
N ARG A 171 9.13 -7.23 9.81
CA ARG A 171 8.80 -6.05 10.62
C ARG A 171 9.98 -5.47 11.38
N ARG A 172 11.15 -6.12 11.35
CA ARG A 172 12.32 -5.74 12.18
C ARG A 172 12.77 -4.28 12.06
N TRP A 173 12.44 -3.62 10.95
CA TRP A 173 12.80 -2.23 10.68
C TRP A 173 11.64 -1.27 10.89
N TRP A 174 10.40 -1.74 11.09
CA TRP A 174 9.24 -0.87 11.31
C TRP A 174 9.41 0.10 12.48
N PRO A 175 9.99 -0.30 13.64
CA PRO A 175 10.18 0.65 14.75
C PRO A 175 11.06 1.85 14.42
N LEU A 176 11.89 1.76 13.37
CA LEU A 176 12.81 2.83 12.98
C LEU A 176 12.16 3.86 12.05
N PHE A 177 10.95 3.60 11.56
CA PHE A 177 10.28 4.48 10.61
C PHE A 177 8.83 4.76 11.00
N LEU A 178 8.37 5.94 10.61
CA LEU A 178 6.96 6.29 10.55
C LEU A 178 6.52 6.37 9.08
N PHE A 179 5.30 5.89 8.83
CA PHE A 179 4.81 5.64 7.48
C PHE A 179 3.69 6.61 7.14
N HIS A 180 3.83 7.34 6.03
CA HIS A 180 2.71 8.03 5.40
C HIS A 180 2.35 7.33 4.08
N TYR A 181 1.07 7.23 3.78
CA TYR A 181 0.55 6.52 2.61
C TYR A 181 -0.44 7.42 1.86
N THR A 182 -0.22 7.62 0.56
CA THR A 182 -1.07 8.47 -0.28
C THR A 182 -1.02 8.05 -1.76
N ASP A 183 -1.90 8.58 -2.60
CA ASP A 183 -1.88 8.35 -4.05
C ASP A 183 -0.68 9.04 -4.71
N ILE A 184 -0.16 8.48 -5.80
CA ILE A 184 1.01 8.95 -6.52
C ILE A 184 0.90 10.42 -6.98
N ARG A 185 -0.32 10.88 -7.29
CA ARG A 185 -0.54 12.28 -7.69
C ARG A 185 -0.42 13.22 -6.50
N ASN A 186 -0.97 12.83 -5.36
CA ASN A 186 -0.76 13.56 -4.11
C ASN A 186 0.73 13.53 -3.71
N ALA A 187 1.40 12.38 -3.87
CA ALA A 187 2.82 12.23 -3.59
C ALA A 187 3.68 13.17 -4.44
N ALA A 188 3.36 13.34 -5.73
CA ALA A 188 4.04 14.32 -6.58
C ALA A 188 3.88 15.75 -6.04
N HIS A 189 2.68 16.13 -5.57
CA HIS A 189 2.47 17.44 -4.92
C HIS A 189 3.26 17.60 -3.63
N VAL A 190 3.29 16.59 -2.77
CA VAL A 190 4.09 16.59 -1.53
C VAL A 190 5.57 16.84 -1.83
N LEU A 191 6.12 16.18 -2.86
CA LEU A 191 7.52 16.37 -3.27
C LEU A 191 7.77 17.73 -3.91
N GLN A 192 6.78 18.27 -4.61
CA GLN A 192 6.84 19.61 -5.21
C GLN A 192 6.83 20.71 -4.15
N ASP A 193 5.95 20.59 -3.16
CA ASP A 193 5.79 21.57 -2.09
C ASP A 193 6.88 21.42 -1.00
N GLY A 194 7.50 20.24 -0.90
CA GLY A 194 8.53 19.96 0.10
C GLY A 194 7.98 19.69 1.51
N ALA A 195 6.67 19.41 1.62
CA ALA A 195 5.99 19.13 2.88
C ALA A 195 4.78 18.20 2.69
N LEU A 196 4.47 17.45 3.76
CA LEU A 196 3.17 16.84 3.99
C LEU A 196 2.26 17.86 4.66
N TYR A 197 1.02 17.97 4.20
CA TYR A 197 0.00 18.82 4.81
C TYR A 197 -1.04 17.99 5.55
N SER A 198 -1.66 18.59 6.56
CA SER A 198 -2.88 18.09 7.19
C SER A 198 -3.95 17.93 6.13
N ARG A 199 -5.00 17.15 6.45
CA ARG A 199 -6.09 16.95 5.48
C ARG A 199 -6.74 18.29 5.12
N ILE A 200 -7.04 19.10 6.13
CA ILE A 200 -7.68 20.40 5.95
C ILE A 200 -6.84 21.30 5.04
N GLN A 201 -5.53 21.41 5.31
CA GLN A 201 -4.64 22.23 4.49
C GLN A 201 -4.49 21.69 3.06
N ALA A 202 -4.33 20.37 2.90
CA ALA A 202 -4.22 19.75 1.58
C ALA A 202 -5.48 19.94 0.72
N GLU A 203 -6.67 19.90 1.33
CA GLU A 203 -7.93 20.19 0.64
C GLU A 203 -8.04 21.68 0.26
N GLN A 204 -7.74 22.59 1.19
CA GLN A 204 -7.77 24.04 0.96
C GLN A 204 -6.81 24.49 -0.15
N MET A 205 -5.63 23.86 -0.23
CA MET A 205 -4.62 24.14 -1.25
C MET A 205 -4.85 23.38 -2.57
N GLY A 206 -5.88 22.55 -2.66
CA GLY A 206 -6.15 21.72 -3.84
C GLY A 206 -5.05 20.67 -4.12
N ARG A 207 -4.30 20.25 -3.11
CA ARG A 207 -3.23 19.24 -3.21
C ARG A 207 -3.71 17.81 -3.02
N MET A 208 -4.96 17.62 -2.54
CA MET A 208 -5.59 16.31 -2.38
C MET A 208 -6.38 15.91 -3.64
N VAL A 209 -5.68 15.50 -4.68
CA VAL A 209 -6.28 15.05 -5.96
C VAL A 209 -7.08 13.75 -5.77
N VAL A 210 -6.58 12.85 -4.93
CA VAL A 210 -7.28 11.60 -4.56
C VAL A 210 -7.46 11.54 -3.06
N SER A 211 -8.72 11.47 -2.61
CA SER A 211 -9.01 11.19 -1.20
C SER A 211 -9.06 9.68 -0.96
N SER A 212 -8.08 9.16 -0.25
CA SER A 212 -8.05 7.73 0.13
C SER A 212 -8.82 7.40 1.41
N GLY A 213 -9.32 8.42 2.12
CA GLY A 213 -10.12 8.25 3.34
C GLY A 213 -11.62 8.09 3.04
N SER A 214 -12.28 7.18 3.77
CA SER A 214 -13.75 7.06 3.74
C SER A 214 -14.39 8.31 4.39
N PRO A 215 -15.33 9.00 3.73
CA PRO A 215 -16.07 10.13 4.27
C PRO A 215 -16.72 9.83 5.63
N ASP A 216 -17.22 8.61 5.84
CA ASP A 216 -17.86 8.23 7.10
C ASP A 216 -16.86 8.21 8.27
N ILE A 217 -15.63 7.74 8.01
CA ILE A 217 -14.55 7.74 9.00
C ILE A 217 -14.08 9.18 9.26
N LEU A 218 -14.02 10.00 8.20
CA LEU A 218 -13.62 11.40 8.29
C LEU A 218 -14.64 12.23 9.09
N ALA A 219 -15.94 12.01 8.86
CA ALA A 219 -17.00 12.66 9.63
C ALA A 219 -16.95 12.34 11.13
N GLY A 220 -16.43 11.16 11.49
CA GLY A 220 -16.19 10.77 12.88
C GLY A 220 -14.91 11.32 13.49
N THR A 221 -14.00 11.90 12.69
CA THR A 221 -12.71 12.43 13.15
C THR A 221 -12.85 13.89 13.54
N SER A 222 -12.37 14.27 14.72
CA SER A 222 -12.44 15.67 15.19
C SER A 222 -11.57 16.61 14.35
N LEU A 223 -12.01 17.87 14.21
CA LEU A 223 -11.35 18.85 13.33
C LEU A 223 -9.89 19.11 13.70
N ASN A 224 -9.55 19.11 14.98
CA ASN A 224 -8.17 19.24 15.46
C ASN A 224 -7.26 18.10 14.95
N ILE A 225 -7.78 16.88 14.81
CA ILE A 225 -7.04 15.74 14.25
C ILE A 225 -7.00 15.82 12.73
N GLN A 226 -8.07 16.28 12.09
CA GLN A 226 -8.06 16.51 10.64
C GLN A 226 -7.07 17.62 10.24
N ASP A 227 -6.79 18.56 11.14
CA ASP A 227 -5.74 19.57 11.01
C ASP A 227 -4.35 19.09 11.45
N CYS A 228 -4.13 17.78 11.54
CA CYS A 228 -2.81 17.21 11.73
C CYS A 228 -2.37 16.39 10.51
N VAL A 229 -1.07 16.41 10.21
CA VAL A 229 -0.42 15.38 9.41
C VAL A 229 -0.48 14.07 10.19
N ARG A 230 -0.87 12.98 9.52
CA ARG A 230 -0.96 11.64 10.11
C ARG A 230 0.08 10.71 9.52
N LEU A 231 0.88 10.13 10.39
CA LEU A 231 1.80 9.04 10.10
C LEU A 231 1.34 7.79 10.88
N TYR A 232 1.75 6.62 10.42
CA TYR A 232 1.44 5.34 11.05
C TYR A 232 2.70 4.71 11.61
N PHE A 233 2.59 3.98 12.71
CA PHE A 233 3.68 3.14 13.21
C PHE A 233 3.96 1.93 12.31
N ARG A 234 3.05 1.59 11.39
CA ARG A 234 3.22 0.43 10.50
C ARG A 234 2.56 0.63 9.14
N PRO A 235 3.05 -0.08 8.11
CA PRO A 235 2.30 -0.30 6.88
C PRO A 235 1.21 -1.37 7.08
N LYS A 236 0.48 -1.69 6.01
CA LYS A 236 -0.58 -2.72 5.96
C LYS A 236 -1.66 -2.51 7.02
N THR A 237 -2.09 -1.27 7.17
CA THR A 237 -3.20 -0.92 8.06
C THR A 237 -4.52 -1.51 7.53
N PRO A 238 -5.51 -1.79 8.40
CA PRO A 238 -6.85 -2.17 7.95
C PRO A 238 -7.46 -1.19 6.93
N THR A 239 -7.22 0.12 7.08
CA THR A 239 -7.68 1.12 6.11
C THR A 239 -7.02 0.93 4.75
N GLN A 240 -5.70 0.74 4.72
CA GLN A 240 -4.96 0.42 3.50
C GLN A 240 -5.49 -0.85 2.83
N TYR A 241 -5.82 -1.88 3.61
CA TYR A 241 -6.39 -3.12 3.07
C TYR A 241 -7.62 -2.86 2.22
N HIS A 242 -8.45 -1.88 2.57
CA HIS A 242 -9.65 -1.54 1.81
C HIS A 242 -9.36 -0.59 0.67
N ALA A 243 -8.50 0.42 0.85
CA ALA A 243 -8.25 1.45 -0.16
C ALA A 243 -7.28 1.06 -1.27
N GLU A 244 -6.33 0.14 -1.02
CA GLU A 244 -5.16 -0.05 -1.89
C GLU A 244 -5.48 -0.66 -3.27
N GLY A 245 -4.99 -0.01 -4.33
CA GLY A 245 -5.06 -0.47 -5.72
C GLY A 245 -6.32 -0.01 -6.45
N VAL A 246 -6.37 -0.23 -7.75
CA VAL A 246 -7.47 0.21 -8.60
C VAL A 246 -8.67 -0.70 -8.40
N HIS A 247 -9.76 -0.13 -7.91
CA HIS A 247 -11.06 -0.76 -7.85
C HIS A 247 -11.90 -0.35 -9.04
N SER A 248 -12.62 -1.31 -9.64
CA SER A 248 -13.63 -0.97 -10.63
C SER A 248 -14.81 -0.31 -9.96
N ALA A 249 -15.55 0.52 -10.69
CA ALA A 249 -16.82 1.09 -10.20
C ALA A 249 -17.77 0.00 -9.67
N ARG A 250 -17.77 -1.20 -10.27
CA ARG A 250 -18.52 -2.36 -9.78
C ARG A 250 -18.02 -2.85 -8.43
N SER A 251 -16.70 -3.01 -8.26
CA SER A 251 -16.09 -3.45 -6.99
C SER A 251 -16.33 -2.45 -5.88
N LEU A 252 -16.21 -1.14 -6.15
CA LEU A 252 -16.47 -0.09 -5.16
C LEU A 252 -17.92 -0.12 -4.67
N ARG A 253 -18.91 -0.26 -5.57
CA ARG A 253 -20.33 -0.36 -5.19
C ARG A 253 -20.64 -1.54 -4.25
N GLN A 254 -19.84 -2.60 -4.31
CA GLN A 254 -19.97 -3.79 -3.45
C GLN A 254 -19.08 -3.74 -2.21
N SER A 255 -18.19 -2.75 -2.12
CA SER A 255 -17.27 -2.59 -1.00
C SER A 255 -18.00 -2.04 0.22
N ARG A 256 -17.56 -2.46 1.40
CA ARG A 256 -17.96 -1.84 2.68
C ARG A 256 -17.57 -0.36 2.75
N TYR A 257 -16.53 0.04 2.03
CA TYR A 257 -16.02 1.41 1.98
C TYR A 257 -15.93 1.87 0.52
N PRO A 258 -17.04 2.24 -0.12
CA PRO A 258 -17.09 2.56 -1.56
C PRO A 258 -16.27 3.80 -1.93
N ASN A 259 -15.99 4.66 -0.96
CA ASN A 259 -15.27 5.92 -1.15
C ASN A 259 -13.80 5.85 -0.70
N ALA A 260 -13.35 4.71 -0.14
CA ALA A 260 -11.95 4.54 0.24
C ALA A 260 -11.18 3.97 -0.96
N HIS A 261 -10.41 4.82 -1.64
CA HIS A 261 -9.68 4.42 -2.84
C HIS A 261 -8.32 5.10 -2.94
N CYS A 262 -7.27 4.30 -3.08
CA CYS A 262 -5.90 4.73 -3.33
C CYS A 262 -5.34 3.89 -4.50
N PRO A 263 -5.62 4.30 -5.75
CA PRO A 263 -5.30 3.53 -6.95
C PRO A 263 -3.82 3.19 -7.08
N VAL A 264 -2.95 4.20 -6.92
CA VAL A 264 -1.49 4.07 -7.07
C VAL A 264 -0.80 4.59 -5.82
N PRO A 265 -0.62 3.74 -4.80
CA PRO A 265 -0.11 4.16 -3.53
C PRO A 265 1.41 4.37 -3.52
N VAL A 266 1.83 5.41 -2.82
CA VAL A 266 3.22 5.70 -2.49
C VAL A 266 3.35 5.80 -0.97
N PHE A 267 4.40 5.18 -0.44
CA PHE A 267 4.79 5.31 0.96
C PHE A 267 5.91 6.32 1.12
N PHE A 268 5.78 7.22 2.10
CA PHE A 268 6.88 8.03 2.62
C PHE A 268 7.30 7.45 3.97
N LEU A 269 8.60 7.19 4.14
CA LEU A 269 9.19 6.65 5.36
C LEU A 269 10.05 7.73 6.02
N PHE A 270 9.60 8.20 7.19
CA PHE A 270 10.29 9.20 8.00
C PHE A 270 11.09 8.55 9.11
N ASN A 271 12.20 9.18 9.51
CA ASN A 271 12.96 8.74 10.69
C ASN A 271 12.09 8.86 11.94
N ALA A 272 11.79 7.72 12.59
CA ALA A 272 10.90 7.71 13.74
C ALA A 272 11.45 8.49 14.95
N VAL A 273 12.77 8.44 15.19
CA VAL A 273 13.40 9.13 16.31
C VAL A 273 13.22 10.63 16.16
N GLU A 274 13.55 11.17 14.99
CA GLU A 274 13.54 12.61 14.76
C GLU A 274 12.13 13.18 14.81
N ILE A 275 11.13 12.46 14.29
CA ILE A 275 9.73 12.88 14.38
C ILE A 275 9.19 12.78 15.82
N LEU A 276 9.40 11.65 16.51
CA LEU A 276 8.88 11.44 17.86
C LEU A 276 9.55 12.34 18.91
N SER A 277 10.74 12.86 18.62
CA SER A 277 11.47 13.79 19.49
C SER A 277 10.99 15.24 19.36
N ARG A 278 10.10 15.55 18.39
CA ARG A 278 9.61 16.91 18.21
C ARG A 278 8.68 17.32 19.36
N PRO A 279 8.75 18.57 19.87
CA PRO A 279 7.87 19.04 20.94
C PRO A 279 6.38 19.06 20.59
N ASP A 280 6.05 19.23 19.30
CA ASP A 280 4.69 19.29 18.77
C ASP A 280 4.16 17.91 18.34
N CYS A 281 4.99 16.87 18.35
CA CYS A 281 4.59 15.53 18.00
C CYS A 281 3.71 14.93 19.11
N ARG A 282 2.64 14.26 18.70
CA ARG A 282 1.78 13.46 19.56
C ARG A 282 1.56 12.09 18.91
N PHE A 283 1.17 11.09 19.68
CA PHE A 283 0.88 9.77 19.15
C PHE A 283 -0.30 9.12 19.85
N SER A 284 -0.95 8.18 19.17
CA SER A 284 -2.13 7.50 19.66
C SER A 284 -1.93 6.00 19.82
N ASP A 285 -2.67 5.43 20.75
CA ASP A 285 -2.67 3.99 21.02
C ASP A 285 -3.52 3.18 20.04
N ARG A 286 -4.31 3.84 19.17
CA ARG A 286 -5.20 3.27 18.15
C ARG A 286 -5.56 4.31 17.09
N GLY A 287 -6.31 3.91 16.06
CA GLY A 287 -6.75 4.82 15.00
C GLY A 287 -7.64 5.97 15.49
N LEU A 288 -7.34 7.18 15.00
CA LEU A 288 -8.00 8.42 15.44
C LEU A 288 -9.38 8.69 14.82
N GLY A 289 -9.83 7.82 13.90
CA GLY A 289 -11.19 7.87 13.35
C GLY A 289 -12.25 7.21 14.23
N GLY A 290 -11.84 6.58 15.34
CA GLY A 290 -12.74 5.96 16.31
C GLY A 290 -12.93 6.81 17.57
N ARG A 291 -13.72 6.29 18.50
CA ARG A 291 -13.84 6.81 19.87
C ARG A 291 -12.80 6.10 20.77
N ASP A 292 -12.48 6.70 21.91
CA ASP A 292 -11.66 6.10 22.97
C ASP A 292 -10.18 5.86 22.61
N TYR A 293 -9.58 6.74 21.80
CA TYR A 293 -8.13 6.79 21.65
C TYR A 293 -7.50 7.57 22.81
N GLN A 294 -6.27 7.21 23.17
CA GLN A 294 -5.45 7.97 24.10
C GLN A 294 -4.31 8.63 23.33
N ILE A 295 -4.06 9.91 23.62
CA ILE A 295 -2.96 10.66 23.03
C ILE A 295 -1.83 10.75 24.05
N GLY A 296 -0.65 10.26 23.68
CA GLY A 296 0.60 10.43 24.41
C GLY A 296 1.56 11.38 23.69
N HIS A 297 2.58 11.79 24.44
CA HIS A 297 3.61 12.72 23.98
C HIS A 297 4.97 12.54 24.68
N THR A 298 5.04 11.67 25.69
CA THR A 298 6.25 11.39 26.45
C THR A 298 6.83 10.02 26.11
N LEU A 299 8.11 9.81 26.39
CA LEU A 299 8.73 8.49 26.23
C LEU A 299 8.05 7.41 27.08
N ALA A 300 7.66 7.72 28.32
CA ALA A 300 6.99 6.77 29.20
C ALA A 300 5.66 6.28 28.62
N GLU A 301 4.86 7.18 28.03
CA GLU A 301 3.62 6.83 27.33
C GLU A 301 3.89 6.03 26.05
N LEU A 302 4.95 6.36 25.30
CA LEU A 302 5.36 5.64 24.10
C LEU A 302 5.74 4.18 24.44
N GLN A 303 6.48 3.98 25.52
CA GLN A 303 6.87 2.66 26.02
C GLN A 303 5.66 1.80 26.41
N GLN A 304 4.58 2.43 26.89
CA GLN A 304 3.36 1.75 27.33
C GLN A 304 2.41 1.36 26.19
N LEU A 305 2.66 1.82 24.96
CA LEU A 305 1.81 1.45 23.81
C LEU A 305 1.74 -0.08 23.63
N PRO A 306 0.61 -0.63 23.17
CA PRO A 306 0.43 -2.07 23.03
C PRO A 306 1.13 -2.61 21.76
N TRP A 307 2.46 -2.54 21.70
CA TRP A 307 3.29 -2.79 20.51
C TRP A 307 3.04 -4.14 19.83
N ARG A 308 2.78 -5.20 20.60
CA ARG A 308 2.42 -6.52 20.05
C ARG A 308 1.14 -6.50 19.23
N LYS A 309 0.17 -5.67 19.63
CA LYS A 309 -1.10 -5.46 18.91
C LYS A 309 -0.92 -4.50 17.75
N ILE A 310 -0.16 -3.41 17.95
CA ILE A 310 0.17 -2.44 16.89
C ILE A 310 0.84 -3.16 15.74
N TYR A 311 1.93 -3.88 15.98
CA TYR A 311 2.69 -4.64 14.97
C TYR A 311 2.15 -6.04 14.69
N HIS A 312 0.95 -6.38 15.16
CA HIS A 312 0.35 -7.68 14.87
C HIS A 312 0.23 -7.86 13.36
N ASN A 313 0.77 -8.94 12.78
CA ASN A 313 0.69 -9.23 11.33
C ASN A 313 0.13 -10.63 11.01
N ALA A 314 -0.37 -11.34 12.02
CA ALA A 314 -0.98 -12.65 11.85
C ALA A 314 -2.48 -12.56 11.48
N TRP A 315 -3.06 -13.73 11.19
CA TRP A 315 -4.49 -13.91 11.01
C TRP A 315 -5.26 -13.42 12.25
N ILE A 316 -6.40 -12.77 12.02
CA ILE A 316 -7.28 -12.32 13.09
C ILE A 316 -8.34 -13.41 13.32
N ASP A 317 -8.41 -13.93 14.54
CA ASP A 317 -9.46 -14.84 14.95
C ASP A 317 -10.79 -14.09 15.16
N TRP A 318 -11.65 -14.15 14.14
CA TRP A 318 -12.98 -13.56 14.17
C TRP A 318 -13.99 -14.34 15.04
N GLY A 319 -13.63 -15.53 15.53
CA GLY A 319 -14.40 -16.24 16.55
C GLY A 319 -14.40 -15.52 17.90
N ARG A 320 -13.47 -14.58 18.11
CA ARG A 320 -13.39 -13.70 19.29
C ARG A 320 -13.48 -12.23 18.86
N PRO A 321 -14.68 -11.71 18.55
CA PRO A 321 -14.85 -10.44 17.86
C PRO A 321 -14.31 -9.23 18.63
N GLU A 322 -14.34 -9.24 19.96
CA GLU A 322 -13.81 -8.13 20.77
C GLU A 322 -12.28 -8.01 20.65
N ILE A 323 -11.58 -9.13 20.78
CA ILE A 323 -10.12 -9.20 20.60
C ILE A 323 -9.75 -8.82 19.17
N ALA A 324 -10.50 -9.32 18.18
CA ALA A 324 -10.31 -8.98 16.77
C ALA A 324 -10.43 -7.48 16.53
N ARG A 325 -11.48 -6.83 17.05
CA ARG A 325 -11.69 -5.39 16.91
C ARG A 325 -10.61 -4.57 17.60
N ASP A 326 -10.19 -4.96 18.80
CA ASP A 326 -9.10 -4.29 19.51
C ASP A 326 -7.80 -4.36 18.68
N ILE A 327 -7.38 -5.55 18.22
CA ILE A 327 -6.20 -5.70 17.35
C ILE A 327 -6.32 -4.82 16.10
N VAL A 328 -7.47 -4.81 15.43
CA VAL A 328 -7.72 -3.97 14.24
C VAL A 328 -7.60 -2.48 14.59
N ALA A 329 -8.11 -2.03 15.73
CA ALA A 329 -7.98 -0.65 16.17
C ALA A 329 -6.52 -0.29 16.46
N ARG A 330 -5.78 -1.15 17.18
CA ARG A 330 -4.35 -0.95 17.50
C ARG A 330 -3.46 -0.92 16.27
N ARG A 331 -3.78 -1.72 15.25
CA ARG A 331 -3.07 -1.72 13.95
C ARG A 331 -3.14 -0.39 13.19
N ASN A 332 -4.03 0.51 13.60
CA ASN A 332 -4.16 1.87 13.07
C ASN A 332 -3.59 2.93 14.04
N ALA A 333 -2.77 2.57 15.03
CA ALA A 333 -2.09 3.55 15.87
C ALA A 333 -1.28 4.55 15.02
N GLU A 334 -1.35 5.82 15.39
CA GLU A 334 -0.90 6.95 14.57
C GLU A 334 0.05 7.88 15.34
N VAL A 335 0.87 8.60 14.59
CA VAL A 335 1.64 9.75 15.04
C VAL A 335 1.06 10.97 14.32
N ILE A 336 0.88 12.07 15.05
CA ILE A 336 0.32 13.30 14.53
C ILE A 336 1.26 14.48 14.76
N VAL A 337 1.39 15.30 13.73
CA VAL A 337 2.10 16.58 13.76
C VAL A 337 1.12 17.66 13.29
N PRO A 338 0.95 18.77 14.03
CA PRO A 338 0.00 19.81 13.65
C PRO A 338 0.31 20.39 12.27
N GLN A 339 -0.75 20.61 11.48
CA GLN A 339 -0.77 21.38 10.23
C GLN A 339 0.11 20.85 9.09
N GLN A 340 1.43 20.84 9.24
CA GLN A 340 2.34 20.42 8.18
C GLN A 340 3.60 19.76 8.76
N LEU A 341 4.23 18.93 7.94
CA LEU A 341 5.49 18.28 8.24
C LEU A 341 6.40 18.39 7.02
N ASP A 342 7.51 19.10 7.15
CA ASP A 342 8.51 19.19 6.09
C ASP A 342 9.21 17.85 5.83
N LEU A 343 9.90 17.74 4.69
CA LEU A 343 10.53 16.49 4.26
C LEU A 343 11.99 16.33 4.71
N SER A 344 12.48 17.09 5.70
CA SER A 344 13.86 16.97 6.22
C SER A 344 14.16 15.53 6.70
N GLU A 345 13.21 14.93 7.41
CA GLU A 345 13.36 13.59 7.98
C GLU A 345 12.91 12.43 7.08
N LEU A 346 12.57 12.75 5.83
CA LEU A 346 12.19 11.74 4.83
C LEU A 346 13.40 10.90 4.41
N ARG A 347 13.39 9.60 4.70
CA ARG A 347 14.47 8.68 4.35
C ARG A 347 14.23 7.97 3.02
N TYR A 348 13.01 7.46 2.81
CA TYR A 348 12.67 6.70 1.61
C TYR A 348 11.27 7.01 1.10
N ILE A 349 11.10 6.85 -0.21
CA ILE A 349 9.82 6.91 -0.91
C ILE A 349 9.64 5.57 -1.62
N TYR A 350 8.61 4.82 -1.28
CA TYR A 350 8.37 3.48 -1.81
C TYR A 350 7.18 3.45 -2.75
N CYS A 351 7.41 2.99 -3.98
CA CYS A 351 6.38 2.61 -4.95
C CYS A 351 6.17 1.08 -4.94
N ARG A 352 5.01 0.59 -5.39
CA ARG A 352 4.75 -0.87 -5.35
C ARG A 352 5.52 -1.66 -6.38
N SER A 353 5.76 -1.04 -7.53
CA SER A 353 6.34 -1.62 -8.73
C SER A 353 7.25 -0.62 -9.46
N ASP A 354 8.07 -1.13 -10.38
CA ASP A 354 8.95 -0.27 -11.19
C ASP A 354 8.13 0.66 -12.09
N ALA A 355 6.99 0.21 -12.63
CA ALA A 355 6.11 1.06 -13.43
C ALA A 355 5.54 2.25 -12.63
N GLU A 356 5.18 2.05 -11.36
CA GLU A 356 4.73 3.14 -10.49
C GLU A 356 5.88 4.07 -10.10
N LYS A 357 7.09 3.53 -9.91
CA LYS A 357 8.31 4.35 -9.71
C LYS A 357 8.59 5.22 -10.93
N ASP A 358 8.57 4.66 -12.13
CA ASP A 358 8.74 5.39 -13.38
C ASP A 358 7.70 6.51 -13.50
N THR A 359 6.45 6.19 -13.15
CA THR A 359 5.35 7.16 -13.15
C THR A 359 5.63 8.31 -12.18
N LEU A 360 6.05 8.02 -10.94
CA LEU A 360 6.35 9.07 -9.97
C LEU A 360 7.49 9.96 -10.48
N LEU A 361 8.58 9.36 -10.96
CA LEU A 361 9.71 10.10 -11.52
C LEU A 361 9.29 10.95 -12.73
N HIS A 362 8.40 10.45 -13.57
CA HIS A 362 7.86 11.17 -14.72
C HIS A 362 7.02 12.38 -14.33
N LEU A 363 6.29 12.30 -13.22
CA LEU A 363 5.46 13.40 -12.69
C LEU A 363 6.30 14.53 -12.05
N LEU A 364 7.56 14.26 -11.71
CA LEU A 364 8.46 15.25 -11.11
C LEU A 364 9.17 16.09 -12.18
N SER A 365 9.42 17.36 -11.86
CA SER A 365 10.34 18.21 -12.64
C SER A 365 11.76 17.63 -12.62
N PRO A 366 12.63 18.00 -13.58
CA PRO A 366 14.02 17.55 -13.59
C PRO A 366 14.77 17.82 -12.27
N GLU A 367 14.51 18.97 -11.64
CA GLU A 367 15.16 19.39 -10.39
C GLU A 367 14.70 18.51 -9.21
N LEU A 368 13.38 18.28 -9.10
CA LEU A 368 12.81 17.42 -8.07
C LEU A 368 13.23 15.96 -8.27
N ARG A 369 13.29 15.51 -9.53
CA ARG A 369 13.80 14.18 -9.86
C ARG A 369 15.23 14.01 -9.38
N HIS A 370 16.12 14.95 -9.71
CA HIS A 370 17.51 14.93 -9.26
C HIS A 370 17.60 14.87 -7.73
N ARG A 371 16.78 15.66 -7.03
CA ARG A 371 16.73 15.72 -5.56
C ARG A 371 16.26 14.41 -4.92
N TYR A 372 15.22 13.76 -5.46
CA TYR A 372 14.55 12.66 -4.77
C TYR A 372 14.79 11.27 -5.37
N GLN A 373 15.32 11.14 -6.59
CA GLN A 373 15.43 9.85 -7.30
C GLN A 373 16.19 8.78 -6.52
N SER A 374 17.20 9.16 -5.73
CA SER A 374 17.98 8.24 -4.90
C SER A 374 17.20 7.68 -3.70
N ARG A 375 16.14 8.40 -3.27
CA ARG A 375 15.23 7.97 -2.21
C ARG A 375 14.01 7.21 -2.74
N ILE A 376 13.71 7.29 -4.04
CA ILE A 376 12.56 6.62 -4.67
C ILE A 376 12.93 5.18 -5.06
N VAL A 377 12.30 4.23 -4.39
CA VAL A 377 12.56 2.80 -4.50
C VAL A 377 11.28 2.05 -4.88
N ALA A 378 11.42 1.04 -5.73
CA ALA A 378 10.40 0.01 -5.93
C ALA A 378 10.98 -1.33 -5.52
N SER A 379 10.22 -2.10 -4.74
CA SER A 379 10.63 -3.45 -4.36
C SER A 379 9.43 -4.35 -4.08
N ASN A 380 9.46 -5.55 -4.65
CA ASN A 380 8.54 -6.62 -4.28
C ASN A 380 8.89 -7.25 -2.92
N ARG A 381 10.08 -6.99 -2.36
CA ARG A 381 10.53 -7.55 -1.08
C ARG A 381 10.07 -6.74 0.13
N SER A 382 9.74 -5.47 -0.08
CA SER A 382 9.18 -4.65 0.99
C SER A 382 7.71 -5.03 1.20
N GLU A 383 7.42 -5.61 2.36
CA GLU A 383 6.10 -6.02 2.84
C GLU A 383 5.22 -4.80 3.24
N LEU A 384 5.26 -3.74 2.43
CA LEU A 384 4.54 -2.48 2.61
C LEU A 384 3.10 -2.53 2.05
N PHE A 385 2.89 -3.30 0.99
CA PHE A 385 1.67 -3.28 0.18
C PHE A 385 0.95 -4.63 0.18
N PHE A 386 -0.38 -4.62 0.09
CA PHE A 386 -1.21 -5.82 0.01
C PHE A 386 -1.25 -6.45 -1.38
N ARG A 387 -1.18 -5.64 -2.44
CA ARG A 387 -1.13 -6.09 -3.85
C ARG A 387 -2.31 -6.98 -4.26
N LYS A 388 -3.49 -6.76 -3.69
CA LYS A 388 -4.69 -7.59 -3.95
C LYS A 388 -5.55 -7.12 -5.12
N ARG A 389 -5.41 -5.86 -5.52
CA ARG A 389 -6.26 -5.19 -6.52
C ARG A 389 -5.39 -4.86 -7.72
N THR A 390 -6.04 -4.45 -8.80
CA THR A 390 -5.35 -4.15 -10.06
C THR A 390 -4.36 -3.01 -9.87
N PHE A 391 -3.14 -3.21 -10.35
CA PHE A 391 -2.10 -2.19 -10.47
C PHE A 391 -1.19 -2.45 -11.66
N MET A 392 -0.41 -1.46 -12.07
CA MET A 392 0.59 -1.61 -13.13
C MET A 392 1.85 -2.25 -12.55
N GLU A 393 2.17 -3.49 -12.94
CA GLU A 393 3.38 -4.18 -12.48
C GLU A 393 4.60 -3.73 -13.29
N SER A 394 4.48 -3.69 -14.62
CA SER A 394 5.55 -3.24 -15.50
C SER A 394 4.98 -2.67 -16.79
N ALA A 395 5.76 -1.82 -17.46
CA ALA A 395 5.45 -1.29 -18.77
C ALA A 395 6.72 -1.22 -19.60
N THR A 396 6.66 -1.72 -20.84
CA THR A 396 7.75 -1.65 -21.80
C THR A 396 7.29 -0.81 -22.98
N LEU A 397 7.99 0.29 -23.21
CA LEU A 397 7.74 1.22 -24.31
C LEU A 397 8.76 0.98 -25.41
N LEU A 398 8.29 0.74 -26.63
CA LEU A 398 9.08 0.55 -27.84
C LEU A 398 8.59 1.50 -28.94
N ALA A 399 9.37 1.65 -30.02
CA ALA A 399 9.00 2.49 -31.15
C ALA A 399 7.70 1.99 -31.84
N ASP A 400 7.48 0.67 -31.94
CA ASP A 400 6.33 0.07 -32.62
C ASP A 400 5.24 -0.46 -31.66
N ARG A 401 5.50 -0.47 -30.35
CA ARG A 401 4.63 -1.14 -29.38
C ARG A 401 4.67 -0.58 -27.97
N ILE A 402 3.55 -0.71 -27.29
CA ILE A 402 3.41 -0.48 -25.85
C ILE A 402 2.92 -1.78 -25.22
N TYR A 403 3.74 -2.36 -24.36
CA TYR A 403 3.42 -3.54 -23.56
C TYR A 403 3.12 -3.12 -22.13
N LEU A 404 1.93 -3.43 -21.64
CA LEU A 404 1.52 -3.16 -20.27
C LEU A 404 1.25 -4.48 -19.57
N ARG A 405 1.83 -4.68 -18.39
CA ARG A 405 1.54 -5.84 -17.56
C ARG A 405 0.99 -5.37 -16.22
N PHE A 406 -0.21 -5.86 -15.92
CA PHE A 406 -0.91 -5.61 -14.69
C PHE A 406 -0.61 -6.68 -13.65
N SER A 407 -0.96 -6.38 -12.41
CA SER A 407 -0.79 -7.27 -11.28
C SER A 407 -1.42 -8.65 -11.50
N PRO A 408 -0.65 -9.74 -11.35
CA PRO A 408 -1.20 -11.09 -11.43
C PRO A 408 -2.17 -11.35 -10.28
N ASP A 409 -3.09 -12.28 -10.49
CA ASP A 409 -4.05 -12.74 -9.47
C ASP A 409 -4.88 -11.63 -8.80
N THR A 410 -5.08 -10.50 -9.50
CA THR A 410 -5.92 -9.42 -8.99
C THR A 410 -7.32 -9.92 -8.66
N THR A 411 -7.78 -9.58 -7.46
CA THR A 411 -9.16 -9.85 -7.03
C THR A 411 -10.18 -8.89 -7.65
N CYS A 412 -9.73 -7.89 -8.41
CA CYS A 412 -10.55 -6.90 -9.08
C CYS A 412 -10.12 -6.69 -10.54
N PRO A 413 -10.34 -7.66 -11.45
CA PRO A 413 -9.86 -7.59 -12.84
C PRO A 413 -10.63 -6.62 -13.75
N GLY A 414 -11.74 -6.03 -13.28
CA GLY A 414 -12.57 -5.10 -14.05
C GLY A 414 -14.08 -5.34 -13.84
N PRO A 415 -14.93 -4.90 -14.77
CA PRO A 415 -14.59 -4.06 -15.93
C PRO A 415 -14.10 -2.67 -15.49
N PHE A 416 -13.21 -2.08 -16.29
CA PHE A 416 -12.70 -0.73 -16.16
C PHE A 416 -12.91 0.02 -17.48
N ARG A 417 -13.03 1.34 -17.42
CA ARG A 417 -12.76 2.21 -18.56
C ARG A 417 -11.24 2.38 -18.68
N LEU A 418 -10.62 1.60 -19.57
CA LEU A 418 -9.22 1.78 -19.93
C LEU A 418 -9.10 2.91 -20.96
N ARG A 419 -8.24 3.89 -20.66
CA ARG A 419 -7.87 4.96 -21.60
C ARG A 419 -6.36 5.05 -21.69
N LEU A 420 -5.84 4.89 -22.90
CA LEU A 420 -4.41 5.01 -23.21
C LEU A 420 -4.21 6.23 -24.10
N GLU A 421 -3.54 7.24 -23.58
CA GLU A 421 -3.21 8.49 -24.27
C GLU A 421 -1.76 8.43 -24.75
N VAL A 422 -1.52 8.72 -26.02
CA VAL A 422 -0.17 8.83 -26.59
C VAL A 422 -0.01 10.23 -27.15
N ALA A 423 1.01 10.94 -26.67
CA ALA A 423 1.36 12.29 -27.11
C ALA A 423 2.69 12.27 -27.88
N THR A 424 2.63 12.79 -29.10
CA THR A 424 3.78 13.01 -30.00
C THR A 424 3.85 14.50 -30.36
N THR A 425 3.75 14.87 -31.66
CA THR A 425 3.35 16.22 -32.10
C THR A 425 1.86 16.44 -31.95
N ARG A 426 1.06 15.37 -32.00
CA ARG A 426 -0.37 15.35 -31.70
C ARG A 426 -0.65 14.34 -30.60
N THR A 427 -1.70 14.59 -29.83
CA THR A 427 -2.20 13.67 -28.81
C THR A 427 -3.39 12.90 -29.38
N TRP A 428 -3.37 11.59 -29.22
CA TRP A 428 -4.50 10.72 -29.51
C TRP A 428 -4.73 9.76 -28.34
N ALA A 429 -5.95 9.25 -28.22
CA ALA A 429 -6.33 8.32 -27.17
C ALA A 429 -7.00 7.08 -27.77
N ARG A 430 -6.75 5.93 -27.16
CA ARG A 430 -7.50 4.69 -27.37
C ARG A 430 -8.25 4.38 -26.10
N GLU A 431 -9.56 4.18 -26.21
CA GLU A 431 -10.41 3.81 -25.09
C GLU A 431 -10.97 2.40 -25.26
N ASN A 432 -11.15 1.71 -24.14
CA ASN A 432 -11.93 0.49 -24.02
C ASN A 432 -12.80 0.62 -22.77
N PRO A 433 -14.12 0.89 -22.92
CA PRO A 433 -14.99 1.22 -21.79
C PRO A 433 -15.29 0.02 -20.88
N ASP A 434 -15.14 -1.21 -21.36
CA ASP A 434 -15.44 -2.44 -20.65
C ASP A 434 -14.21 -3.35 -20.53
N PHE A 435 -13.04 -2.74 -20.32
CA PHE A 435 -11.77 -3.46 -20.21
C PHE A 435 -11.77 -4.39 -18.99
N ILE A 436 -11.65 -5.69 -19.24
CA ILE A 436 -11.46 -6.71 -18.22
C ILE A 436 -10.08 -7.33 -18.45
N LEU A 437 -9.28 -7.44 -17.39
CA LEU A 437 -8.00 -8.13 -17.44
C LEU A 437 -8.22 -9.61 -17.75
N GLY A 438 -7.68 -10.04 -18.89
CA GLY A 438 -7.64 -11.45 -19.27
C GLY A 438 -6.62 -12.24 -18.45
N PRO A 439 -6.56 -13.58 -18.62
CA PRO A 439 -5.68 -14.46 -17.84
C PRO A 439 -4.18 -14.19 -17.99
N SER A 440 -3.75 -13.51 -19.07
CA SER A 440 -2.35 -13.09 -19.23
C SER A 440 -1.98 -11.87 -18.37
N TYR A 441 -2.97 -11.13 -17.88
CA TYR A 441 -2.79 -9.83 -17.20
C TYR A 441 -2.01 -8.80 -18.04
N GLU A 442 -2.01 -8.97 -19.36
CA GLU A 442 -1.26 -8.15 -20.30
C GLU A 442 -2.18 -7.38 -21.24
N PHE A 443 -1.77 -6.16 -21.59
CA PHE A 443 -2.38 -5.36 -22.63
C PHE A 443 -1.30 -4.88 -23.61
N ASN A 444 -1.52 -5.18 -24.89
CA ASN A 444 -0.54 -4.94 -25.94
C ASN A 444 -1.13 -4.02 -27.00
N LEU A 445 -0.50 -2.87 -27.20
CA LEU A 445 -0.89 -1.91 -28.23
C LEU A 445 0.20 -1.83 -29.30
N ARG A 446 -0.13 -2.29 -30.51
CA ARG A 446 0.69 -2.06 -31.70
C ARG A 446 0.43 -0.67 -32.26
N LEU A 447 1.50 0.10 -32.42
CA LEU A 447 1.45 1.41 -33.06
C LEU A 447 1.38 1.22 -34.58
N ARG A 448 0.63 2.08 -35.28
CA ARG A 448 0.43 1.96 -36.74
C ARG A 448 1.74 2.08 -37.53
N GLN A 449 2.66 2.88 -37.01
CA GLN A 449 4.00 3.08 -37.51
C GLN A 449 4.95 3.25 -36.31
N PRO A 450 6.24 2.95 -36.47
CA PRO A 450 7.24 3.26 -35.44
C PRO A 450 7.25 4.76 -35.09
N ILE A 451 7.33 5.07 -33.81
CA ILE A 451 7.39 6.42 -33.28
C ILE A 451 8.66 6.55 -32.42
N PRO A 452 9.67 7.31 -32.86
CA PRO A 452 10.96 7.38 -32.15
C PRO A 452 10.86 8.12 -30.82
N ARG A 453 9.84 8.96 -30.62
CA ARG A 453 9.62 9.68 -29.36
C ARG A 453 8.14 9.90 -29.08
N TYR A 454 7.70 9.52 -27.89
CA TYR A 454 6.33 9.78 -27.44
C TYR A 454 6.24 9.81 -25.92
N ARG A 455 5.14 10.37 -25.40
CA ARG A 455 4.72 10.22 -24.01
C ARG A 455 3.45 9.37 -23.96
N VAL A 456 3.32 8.55 -22.94
CA VAL A 456 2.15 7.71 -22.72
C VAL A 456 1.55 8.00 -21.35
N ARG A 457 0.23 8.00 -21.27
CA ARG A 457 -0.54 7.97 -20.03
C ARG A 457 -1.57 6.85 -20.12
N VAL A 458 -1.66 6.05 -19.06
CA VAL A 458 -2.64 4.97 -18.96
C VAL A 458 -3.53 5.27 -17.77
N LEU A 459 -4.84 5.26 -18.01
CA LEU A 459 -5.87 5.49 -17.01
C LEU A 459 -6.80 4.28 -16.93
N LEU A 460 -7.21 3.94 -15.71
CA LEU A 460 -8.30 3.02 -15.42
C LEU A 460 -9.35 3.76 -14.60
N ASP A 461 -10.58 3.88 -15.09
CA ASP A 461 -11.66 4.64 -14.43
C ASP A 461 -11.19 6.05 -14.03
N ASP A 462 -10.51 6.75 -14.96
CA ASP A 462 -9.93 8.09 -14.78
C ASP A 462 -8.80 8.21 -13.71
N HIS A 463 -8.37 7.08 -13.14
CA HIS A 463 -7.19 7.02 -12.28
C HIS A 463 -5.93 6.80 -13.12
N LEU A 464 -4.94 7.69 -12.98
CA LEU A 464 -3.64 7.55 -13.63
C LEU A 464 -2.89 6.35 -13.03
N VAL A 465 -2.69 5.29 -13.81
CA VAL A 465 -2.00 4.07 -13.37
C VAL A 465 -0.59 3.94 -13.94
N TYR A 466 -0.29 4.65 -15.02
CA TYR A 466 1.06 4.72 -15.59
C TYR A 466 1.25 6.02 -16.38
N ALA A 467 2.44 6.62 -16.28
CA ALA A 467 2.89 7.67 -17.19
C ALA A 467 4.39 7.58 -17.41
N ASN A 468 4.84 7.64 -18.67
CA ASN A 468 6.26 7.78 -18.96
C ASN A 468 6.49 8.36 -20.37
N ALA A 469 7.75 8.58 -20.73
CA ALA A 469 8.18 8.95 -22.06
C ALA A 469 9.09 7.86 -22.66
N PHE A 470 8.94 7.63 -23.96
CA PHE A 470 9.85 6.84 -24.76
C PHE A 470 10.68 7.77 -25.64
N THR A 471 11.97 7.46 -25.78
CA THR A 471 12.86 8.06 -26.79
C THR A 471 13.77 6.94 -27.26
N GLU A 472 13.72 6.67 -28.56
CA GLU A 472 14.58 5.71 -29.22
C GLU A 472 16.03 6.20 -29.13
N ILE A 473 16.92 5.34 -28.63
CA ILE A 473 18.33 5.63 -28.52
C ILE A 473 19.00 5.00 -29.73
N GLU A 474 19.48 5.83 -30.65
CA GLU A 474 20.42 5.38 -31.67
C GLU A 474 21.75 5.08 -30.95
N ILE A 475 22.10 3.81 -30.85
CA ILE A 475 23.44 3.41 -30.42
C ILE A 475 24.32 3.50 -31.67
N PRO A 476 25.27 4.45 -31.76
CA PRO A 476 26.24 4.44 -32.85
C PRO A 476 27.08 3.17 -32.72
N PHE A 477 27.06 2.33 -33.77
CA PHE A 477 27.86 1.12 -33.87
C PHE A 477 29.18 1.37 -34.57
#